data_AF-A0A969UC11-F1
#
_entry.id   AF-A0A969UC11-F1
#
_cell.length_a   1.000
_cell.length_b   1.000
_cell.length_c   1.000
_cell.angle_alpha   90.00
_cell.angle_beta   90.00
_cell.angle_gamma   90.00
#
_symmetry.space_group_name_H-M   'P 1'
#
loop_
_entity.id
_entity.type
_entity.pdbx_description
1 polymer ?
#
loop_
_entity_poly.entity_id
_entity_poly.type
_entity_poly.pdbx_seq_one_letter_code
_entity_poly.pdbx_strand_id
1 'polypeptide(L)'
;MGQYERLILMAEDELTQYSTDARKIEKLRQKIGLSVSAAEQKQVKESLLANLPSSGISKLVETQRQTVALPFWGIAGLGLLLGISFSQPLDFIATVVGTAAAYNLQRWGWNLQAKRLVLQTLEDIEARVRQPN
;
A
#
# COMPACT_ATOMS: atom_id res chain seq x y z
N MET A 1 -0.41 -17.11 -8.48
CA MET A 1 -0.78 -16.00 -7.55
C MET A 1 -2.06 -16.41 -6.86
N GLY A 2 -2.12 -16.32 -5.53
CA GLY A 2 -3.33 -16.66 -4.78
C GLY A 2 -4.40 -15.58 -4.92
N GLN A 3 -5.61 -15.88 -4.46
CA GLN A 3 -6.73 -14.93 -4.47
C GLN A 3 -6.43 -13.68 -3.62
N TYR A 4 -5.66 -13.85 -2.55
CA TYR A 4 -5.17 -12.77 -1.70
C TYR A 4 -4.31 -11.76 -2.47
N GLU A 5 -3.26 -12.21 -3.16
CA GLU A 5 -2.39 -11.31 -3.93
C GLU A 5 -3.15 -10.64 -5.08
N ARG A 6 -4.07 -11.38 -5.71
CA ARG A 6 -4.88 -10.86 -6.80
C ARG A 6 -5.75 -9.67 -6.37
N LEU A 7 -6.36 -9.77 -5.19
CA LEU A 7 -7.19 -8.71 -4.63
C LEU A 7 -6.38 -7.49 -4.22
N ILE A 8 -5.17 -7.69 -3.69
CA ILE A 8 -4.25 -6.59 -3.40
C ILE A 8 -3.84 -5.87 -4.68
N LEU A 9 -3.46 -6.60 -5.73
CA LEU A 9 -3.12 -6.00 -7.02
C LEU A 9 -4.29 -5.19 -7.61
N MET A 10 -5.51 -5.73 -7.58
CA MET A 10 -6.69 -4.98 -8.00
C MET A 10 -6.88 -3.71 -7.17
N ALA A 11 -6.69 -3.76 -5.85
CA ALA A 11 -6.79 -2.58 -5.01
C ALA A 11 -5.67 -1.55 -5.26
N GLU A 12 -4.45 -1.99 -5.60
CA GLU A 12 -3.35 -1.12 -6.02
C GLU A 12 -3.72 -0.36 -7.30
N ASP A 13 -4.36 -1.00 -8.27
CA ASP A 13 -4.88 -0.34 -9.47
C ASP A 13 -5.91 0.74 -9.11
N GLU A 14 -6.88 0.41 -8.25
CA GLU A 14 -7.93 1.36 -7.82
C GLU A 14 -7.35 2.58 -7.09
N LEU A 15 -6.28 2.39 -6.29
CA LEU A 15 -5.57 3.49 -5.62
C LEU A 15 -4.92 4.47 -6.61
N THR A 16 -4.50 4.00 -7.79
CA THR A 16 -3.97 4.88 -8.85
C THR A 16 -5.09 5.52 -9.69
N GLN A 17 -6.19 4.79 -9.89
CA GLN A 17 -7.21 5.17 -10.86
C GLN A 17 -8.22 6.18 -10.30
N TYR A 18 -8.53 6.12 -9.01
CA TYR A 18 -9.55 6.95 -8.39
C TYR A 18 -8.99 7.77 -7.23
N SER A 19 -9.44 9.02 -7.12
CA SER A 19 -9.00 9.93 -6.06
C SER A 19 -9.76 9.73 -4.76
N THR A 20 -11.05 9.40 -4.82
CA THR A 20 -11.92 9.29 -3.64
C THR A 20 -12.07 7.86 -3.16
N ASP A 21 -12.06 7.67 -1.84
CA ASP A 21 -12.16 6.33 -1.24
C ASP A 21 -13.51 5.67 -1.52
N ALA A 22 -14.60 6.45 -1.54
CA ALA A 22 -15.92 5.94 -1.92
C ALA A 22 -15.92 5.31 -3.32
N ARG A 23 -15.25 5.94 -4.30
CA ARG A 23 -15.20 5.43 -5.67
C ARG A 23 -14.30 4.20 -5.79
N LYS A 24 -13.16 4.20 -5.09
CA LYS A 24 -12.27 3.03 -5.01
C LYS A 24 -13.00 1.82 -4.44
N ILE A 25 -13.72 1.99 -3.33
CA ILE A 25 -14.49 0.93 -2.68
C ILE A 25 -15.61 0.45 -3.61
N GLU A 26 -16.36 1.36 -4.23
CA GLU A 26 -17.44 1.01 -5.15
C GLU A 26 -16.95 0.13 -6.31
N LYS A 27 -15.82 0.52 -6.94
CA LYS A 27 -15.26 -0.18 -8.10
C LYS A 27 -14.59 -1.49 -7.73
N LEU A 28 -13.83 -1.51 -6.64
CA LEU A 28 -13.24 -2.73 -6.12
C LEU A 28 -14.33 -3.73 -5.73
N ARG A 29 -15.42 -3.28 -5.10
CA ARG A 29 -16.56 -4.12 -4.74
C ARG A 29 -17.20 -4.79 -5.96
N GLN A 30 -17.42 -4.04 -7.04
CA GLN A 30 -17.97 -4.61 -8.29
C GLN A 30 -17.05 -5.71 -8.82
N LYS A 31 -15.73 -5.47 -8.85
CA LYS A 31 -14.74 -6.47 -9.27
C LYS A 31 -14.76 -7.71 -8.36
N ILE A 32 -14.79 -7.51 -7.03
CA ILE A 32 -14.82 -8.60 -6.05
C ILE A 32 -16.09 -9.44 -6.18
N GLY A 33 -17.25 -8.79 -6.26
CA GLY A 33 -18.54 -9.47 -6.35
C GLY A 33 -18.70 -10.31 -7.61
N LEU A 34 -18.00 -9.97 -8.70
CA LEU A 34 -18.01 -10.72 -9.95
C LEU A 34 -16.97 -11.86 -9.99
N SER A 35 -15.88 -11.74 -9.22
CA SER A 35 -14.71 -12.62 -9.37
C SER A 35 -14.38 -13.49 -8.16
N VAL A 36 -15.04 -13.26 -7.02
CA VAL A 36 -14.71 -13.91 -5.74
C VAL A 36 -15.97 -14.39 -5.03
N SER A 37 -16.01 -15.67 -4.67
CA SER A 37 -17.11 -16.26 -3.89
C SER A 37 -17.13 -15.75 -2.45
N ALA A 38 -18.28 -15.84 -1.77
CA ALA A 38 -18.41 -15.41 -0.38
C ALA A 38 -17.48 -16.17 0.59
N ALA A 39 -17.16 -17.43 0.29
CA ALA A 39 -16.23 -18.23 1.09
C ALA A 39 -14.78 -17.69 0.97
N GLU A 40 -14.34 -17.39 -0.26
CA GLU A 40 -13.03 -16.81 -0.51
C GLU A 40 -12.91 -15.40 0.06
N GLN A 41 -13.97 -14.59 0.00
CA GLN A 41 -14.01 -13.27 0.62
C GLN A 41 -13.73 -13.34 2.13
N LYS A 42 -14.36 -14.29 2.83
CA LYS A 42 -14.10 -14.53 4.27
C LYS A 42 -12.66 -14.97 4.52
N GLN A 43 -12.15 -15.93 3.74
CA GLN A 43 -10.78 -16.42 3.88
C GLN A 43 -9.75 -15.31 3.68
N VAL A 44 -9.94 -14.46 2.66
CA VAL A 44 -9.06 -13.32 2.39
C VAL A 44 -9.16 -12.29 3.51
N LYS A 45 -10.37 -12.02 4.04
CA LYS A 45 -10.55 -11.10 5.16
C LYS A 45 -9.81 -11.56 6.42
N GLU A 46 -9.95 -12.83 6.79
CA GLU A 46 -9.23 -13.42 7.93
C GLU A 46 -7.71 -13.33 7.72
N SER A 47 -7.25 -13.65 6.52
CA SER A 47 -5.84 -13.51 6.14
C SER A 47 -5.35 -12.06 6.21
N LEU A 48 -6.17 -11.09 5.77
CA LEU A 48 -5.85 -9.67 5.86
C LEU A 48 -5.76 -9.23 7.31
N LEU A 49 -6.74 -9.57 8.14
CA LEU A 49 -6.74 -9.22 9.57
C LEU A 49 -5.54 -9.81 10.32
N ALA A 50 -5.12 -11.02 9.99
CA ALA A 50 -3.94 -11.65 10.57
C ALA A 50 -2.62 -11.01 10.12
N ASN A 51 -2.55 -10.53 8.86
CA ASN A 51 -1.32 -10.01 8.26
C ASN A 51 -1.21 -8.48 8.24
N LEU A 52 -2.27 -7.75 8.59
CA LEU A 52 -2.24 -6.29 8.60
C LEU A 52 -1.53 -5.80 9.86
N PRO A 53 -0.35 -5.14 9.74
CA PRO A 53 0.33 -4.62 10.92
C PRO A 53 -0.51 -3.50 11.55
N SER A 54 -0.81 -3.64 12.83
CA SER A 54 -1.62 -2.69 13.63
C SER A 54 -0.77 -1.69 14.44
N SER A 55 0.54 -1.64 14.23
CA SER A 55 1.44 -0.77 14.97
C SER A 55 1.28 0.71 14.59
N GLY A 56 1.69 1.63 15.48
CA GLY A 56 1.67 3.06 15.18
C GLY A 56 2.52 3.45 13.97
N ILE A 57 3.62 2.72 13.74
CA ILE A 57 4.54 2.93 12.62
C ILE A 57 3.88 2.52 11.30
N SER A 58 3.18 1.38 11.22
CA SER A 58 2.51 0.98 9.99
C SER A 58 1.43 1.98 9.60
N LYS A 59 0.64 2.47 10.57
CA LYS A 59 -0.37 3.51 10.32
C LYS A 59 0.27 4.82 9.84
N LEU A 60 1.42 5.21 10.40
CA LEU A 60 2.15 6.40 9.97
C LEU A 60 2.66 6.24 8.52
N VAL A 61 3.28 5.10 8.19
CA VAL A 61 3.79 4.84 6.84
C VAL A 61 2.67 4.75 5.82
N GLU A 62 1.54 4.17 6.19
CA GLU A 62 0.35 4.12 5.34
C GLU A 62 -0.23 5.50 5.06
N THR A 63 -0.43 6.34 6.09
CA THR A 63 -1.08 7.65 5.92
C THR A 63 -0.15 8.73 5.40
N GLN A 64 1.13 8.68 5.75
CA GLN A 64 2.11 9.71 5.46
C GLN A 64 3.32 9.19 4.68
N ARG A 65 3.12 8.23 3.77
CA ARG A 65 4.21 7.58 2.99
C ARG A 65 5.23 8.56 2.41
N GLN A 66 4.78 9.71 1.91
CA GLN A 66 5.66 10.73 1.32
C GLN A 66 6.51 11.39 2.40
N THR A 67 5.90 11.79 3.52
CA THR A 67 6.58 12.39 4.68
C THR A 67 7.63 11.47 5.28
N VAL A 68 7.32 10.18 5.44
CA VAL A 68 8.30 9.24 6.02
C VAL A 68 9.43 8.91 5.04
N ALA A 69 9.18 8.97 3.72
CA ALA A 69 10.19 8.71 2.70
C ALA A 69 11.10 9.92 2.42
N LEU A 70 10.62 11.14 2.68
CA LEU A 70 11.34 12.39 2.39
C LEU A 70 12.76 12.46 2.97
N PRO A 71 13.03 12.07 4.24
CA PRO A 71 14.39 12.04 4.76
C PRO A 71 15.34 11.14 3.95
N PHE A 72 14.86 10.00 3.47
CA PHE A 72 15.65 9.06 2.67
C PHE A 72 15.91 9.59 1.25
N TRP A 73 14.94 10.27 0.65
CA TRP A 73 15.16 11.04 -0.58
C TRP A 73 16.18 12.17 -0.38
N GLY A 74 16.18 12.82 0.79
CA GLY A 74 17.19 13.80 1.18
C GLY A 74 18.60 13.21 1.25
N ILE A 75 18.75 12.04 1.90
CA ILE A 75 20.03 11.30 1.93
C ILE A 75 20.46 10.93 0.52
N ALA A 76 19.54 10.44 -0.31
CA ALA A 76 19.83 10.08 -1.69
C ALA A 76 20.36 11.27 -2.49
N GLY A 77 19.65 12.41 -2.44
CA GLY A 77 20.01 13.63 -3.15
C GLY A 77 21.31 14.25 -2.65
N LEU A 78 21.50 14.35 -1.34
CA LEU A 78 22.73 14.88 -0.75
C LEU A 78 23.93 13.99 -1.01
N GLY A 79 23.78 12.66 -0.88
CA GLY A 79 24.84 11.72 -1.24
C GLY A 79 25.24 11.85 -2.71
N LEU A 80 24.28 12.06 -3.61
CA LEU A 80 24.60 12.21 -5.03
C LEU A 80 25.36 13.53 -5.28
N LEU A 81 24.88 14.62 -4.69
CA LEU A 81 25.50 15.94 -4.83
C LEU A 81 26.92 15.95 -4.26
N LEU A 82 27.13 15.42 -3.05
CA LEU A 82 28.44 15.36 -2.41
C LEU A 82 29.37 14.37 -3.11
N GLY A 83 28.87 13.20 -3.53
CA GLY A 83 29.64 12.21 -4.27
C GLY A 83 30.18 12.74 -5.58
N ILE A 84 29.37 13.48 -6.34
CA ILE A 84 29.82 14.13 -7.57
C ILE A 84 30.77 15.30 -7.26
N SER A 85 30.49 16.10 -6.22
CA SER A 85 31.25 17.32 -5.93
C SER A 85 32.64 17.05 -5.34
N PHE A 86 32.76 16.02 -4.49
CA PHE A 86 33.99 15.70 -3.76
C PHE A 86 34.59 14.35 -4.14
N SER A 87 34.00 13.62 -5.11
CA SER A 87 34.45 12.31 -5.57
C SER A 87 34.61 11.27 -4.43
N GLN A 88 33.81 11.39 -3.37
CA GLN A 88 33.88 10.50 -2.22
C GLN A 88 33.05 9.23 -2.48
N PRO A 89 33.65 8.03 -2.48
CA PRO A 89 32.93 6.78 -2.72
C PRO A 89 31.81 6.50 -1.71
N LEU A 90 31.97 6.97 -0.47
CA LEU A 90 30.98 6.78 0.59
C LEU A 90 29.67 7.52 0.29
N ASP A 91 29.74 8.69 -0.33
CA ASP A 91 28.56 9.48 -0.66
C ASP A 91 27.72 8.81 -1.76
N PHE A 92 28.35 8.11 -2.72
CA PHE A 92 27.64 7.29 -3.69
C PHE A 92 26.95 6.08 -3.04
N ILE A 93 27.56 5.47 -2.01
CA ILE A 93 26.90 4.43 -1.22
C ILE A 93 25.68 5.02 -0.51
N ALA A 94 25.81 6.21 0.09
CA ALA A 94 24.69 6.90 0.72
C ALA A 94 23.56 7.20 -0.29
N THR A 95 23.89 7.58 -1.54
CA THR A 95 22.90 7.75 -2.62
C THR A 95 22.08 6.49 -2.85
N VAL A 96 22.77 5.35 -3.03
CA VAL A 96 22.11 4.07 -3.33
C VAL A 96 21.25 3.61 -2.16
N VAL A 97 21.79 3.66 -0.94
CA VAL A 97 21.07 3.23 0.26
C VAL A 97 19.86 4.14 0.52
N GLY A 98 20.03 5.46 0.42
CA GLY A 98 18.93 6.42 0.58
C GLY A 98 17.83 6.19 -0.44
N THR A 99 18.17 5.99 -1.71
CA THR A 99 17.21 5.73 -2.79
C THR A 99 16.45 4.42 -2.55
N ALA A 100 17.18 3.35 -2.23
CA ALA A 100 16.59 2.04 -1.95
C ALA A 100 15.66 2.08 -0.74
N ALA A 101 16.06 2.76 0.34
CA ALA A 101 15.24 2.92 1.53
C ALA A 101 13.95 3.72 1.22
N ALA A 102 14.07 4.85 0.53
CA ALA A 102 12.93 5.68 0.14
C ALA A 102 11.91 4.88 -0.71
N TYR A 103 12.41 4.19 -1.73
CA TYR A 103 11.59 3.37 -2.62
C TYR A 103 10.86 2.25 -1.86
N ASN A 104 11.57 1.48 -1.04
CA ASN A 104 10.97 0.38 -0.29
C ASN A 104 9.92 0.87 0.71
N LEU A 105 10.16 2.01 1.36
CA LEU A 105 9.21 2.59 2.30
C LEU A 105 7.93 3.08 1.61
N GLN A 106 8.07 3.74 0.45
CA GLN A 106 6.92 4.17 -0.35
C GLN A 106 6.13 2.97 -0.87
N ARG A 107 6.82 1.93 -1.35
CA ARG A 107 6.19 0.68 -1.80
C ARG A 107 5.46 -0.02 -0.66
N TRP A 108 6.05 -0.05 0.53
CA TRP A 108 5.40 -0.62 1.71
C TRP A 108 4.14 0.16 2.09
N GLY A 109 4.20 1.49 2.15
CA GLY A 109 3.04 2.34 2.42
C GLY A 109 1.92 2.17 1.40
N TRP A 110 2.26 2.04 0.11
CA TRP A 110 1.30 1.74 -0.94
C TRP A 110 0.60 0.39 -0.73
N ASN A 111 1.38 -0.65 -0.43
CA ASN A 111 0.83 -1.99 -0.17
C ASN A 111 -0.08 -2.03 1.07
N LEU A 112 0.27 -1.28 2.13
CA LEU A 112 -0.59 -1.16 3.32
C LEU A 112 -1.93 -0.50 2.99
N GLN A 113 -1.92 0.58 2.20
CA GLN A 113 -3.14 1.22 1.75
C GLN A 113 -4.01 0.27 0.92
N ALA A 114 -3.40 -0.51 0.02
CA ALA A 114 -4.13 -1.46 -0.83
C ALA A 114 -4.80 -2.55 0.01
N LYS A 115 -4.07 -3.13 0.96
CA LYS A 115 -4.62 -4.12 1.90
C LYS A 115 -5.77 -3.55 2.73
N ARG A 116 -5.66 -2.30 3.20
CA ARG A 116 -6.74 -1.66 3.95
C ARG A 116 -7.96 -1.37 3.06
N LEU A 117 -7.76 -0.96 1.81
CA LEU A 117 -8.84 -0.76 0.85
C LEU A 117 -9.60 -2.07 0.57
N VAL A 118 -8.91 -3.20 0.41
CA VAL A 118 -9.55 -4.52 0.27
C VAL A 118 -10.37 -4.83 1.53
N LEU A 119 -9.79 -4.66 2.72
CA LEU A 119 -10.47 -4.95 3.99
C LEU A 119 -11.77 -4.14 4.12
N GLN A 120 -11.70 -2.82 3.89
CA GLN A 120 -12.86 -1.94 3.92
C GLN A 120 -13.93 -2.34 2.90
N THR A 121 -13.50 -2.77 1.71
CA THR A 121 -14.42 -3.21 0.66
C THR A 121 -15.13 -4.51 1.03
N LEU A 122 -14.42 -5.47 1.62
CA LEU A 122 -15.02 -6.72 2.13
C LEU A 122 -16.01 -6.42 3.27
N GLU A 123 -15.70 -5.46 4.14
CA GLU A 123 -16.61 -4.98 5.18
C GLU A 123 -17.87 -4.30 4.60
N ASP A 124 -17.74 -3.47 3.58
CA ASP A 124 -18.89 -2.86 2.88
C ASP A 124 -19.79 -3.91 2.23
N ILE A 125 -19.20 -4.95 1.61
CA ILE A 125 -19.95 -6.08 1.05
C ILE A 125 -20.75 -6.79 2.15
N GLU A 126 -20.09 -7.15 3.25
CA GLU A 126 -20.75 -7.83 4.37
C GLU A 126 -21.88 -6.99 4.99
N ALA A 127 -21.66 -5.68 5.16
CA ALA A 127 -22.67 -4.78 5.70
C ALA A 127 -23.93 -4.74 4.82
N ARG A 128 -23.75 -4.69 3.50
CA ARG A 128 -24.87 -4.69 2.53
C ARG A 128 -25.60 -6.01 2.44
N VAL A 129 -24.90 -7.14 2.61
CA VAL A 129 -25.55 -8.46 2.68
C VAL A 129 -26.40 -8.59 3.94
N ARG A 130 -25.96 -8.00 5.08
CA ARG A 130 -26.71 -8.01 6.35
C ARG A 130 -27.89 -7.04 6.37
N GLN A 131 -27.84 -5.95 5.60
CA GLN A 131 -28.91 -4.97 5.48
C GLN A 131 -29.33 -4.82 4.01
N PRO A 132 -30.12 -5.78 3.48
CA PRO A 132 -30.71 -5.67 2.15
C PRO A 132 -31.84 -4.64 2.20
N ASN A 133 -31.51 -3.36 2.19
CA ASN A 133 -32.45 -2.28 1.90
C ASN A 133 -32.59 -2.08 0.39
#